data_AF-A0A381XHB8-F1
#
_entry.id   AF-A0A381XHB8-F1
#
_cell.length_a   1.000
_cell.length_b   1.000
_cell.length_c   1.000
_cell.angle_alpha   90.00
_cell.angle_beta   90.00
_cell.angle_gamma   90.00
#
_symmetry.space_group_name_H-M   'P 1'
#
loop_
_entity.id
_entity.type
_entity.pdbx_description
1 polymer ?
#
loop_
_entity_poly.entity_id
_entity_poly.type
_entity_poly.pdbx_seq_one_letter_code
_entity_poly.pdbx_strand_id
1 'polypeptide(L)'
;MDLEVEDMKVLGAIVGGGKTIKHIKQTSRLDKKEIEKILEFLDRSEFISAVEGKGMWGQTQFYFAPTDDGSKKVDEYIEHLKSEWKKIIEFATDGKREQLDDYMVQHKFLVNMMLYFKIVNLPALGRLNLRFLVEGKHLCYKCKKELGRFALKFSVSDCRKRGLKMPKGLTTHDDLCADCFDGLSVG
;
A
#
# COMPACT_ATOMS: atom_id res chain seq x y z
N MET A 1 5.41 20.53 5.42
CA MET A 1 5.40 19.88 4.10
C MET A 1 4.85 18.48 4.28
N ASP A 2 3.81 18.13 3.54
CA ASP A 2 3.16 16.82 3.66
C ASP A 2 3.74 15.88 2.60
N LEU A 3 4.24 14.73 3.05
CA LEU A 3 4.77 13.69 2.18
C LEU A 3 3.62 12.89 1.60
N GLU A 4 3.66 12.60 0.30
CA GLU A 4 2.68 11.70 -0.30
C GLU A 4 2.93 10.25 0.12
N VAL A 5 1.97 9.38 -0.20
CA VAL A 5 2.04 7.95 0.15
C VAL A 5 3.30 7.28 -0.40
N GLU A 6 3.71 7.65 -1.61
CA GLU A 6 4.88 7.08 -2.29
C GLU A 6 6.18 7.61 -1.71
N ASP A 7 6.25 8.91 -1.42
CA ASP A 7 7.35 9.53 -0.66
C ASP A 7 7.56 8.80 0.65
N MET A 8 6.46 8.54 1.36
CA MET A 8 6.50 7.92 2.67
C MET A 8 6.92 6.46 2.63
N LYS A 9 6.60 5.74 1.55
CA LYS A 9 7.15 4.40 1.30
C LYS A 9 8.66 4.46 1.09
N VAL A 10 9.17 5.38 0.27
CA VAL A 10 10.61 5.47 -0.01
C VAL A 10 11.38 5.84 1.25
N LEU A 11 10.93 6.88 1.97
CA LEU A 11 11.58 7.29 3.22
C LEU A 11 11.51 6.18 4.27
N GLY A 12 10.35 5.53 4.43
CA GLY A 12 10.21 4.38 5.31
C GLY A 12 11.10 3.19 4.93
N ALA A 13 11.35 2.95 3.64
CA ALA A 13 12.28 1.91 3.19
C ALA A 13 13.74 2.24 3.57
N ILE A 14 14.12 3.52 3.51
CA ILE A 14 15.46 3.99 3.87
C ILE A 14 15.67 3.91 5.39
N VAL A 15 14.71 4.41 6.19
CA VAL A 15 14.72 4.28 7.65
C VAL A 15 14.74 2.80 8.07
N GLY A 16 14.06 1.93 7.33
CA GLY A 16 14.11 0.48 7.50
C GLY A 16 15.43 -0.20 7.09
N GLY A 17 16.46 0.55 6.70
CA GLY A 17 17.80 0.05 6.36
C GLY A 17 18.08 -0.08 4.86
N GLY A 18 17.18 0.37 3.99
CA GLY A 18 17.35 0.38 2.54
C GLY A 18 18.39 1.40 2.07
N LYS A 19 19.64 0.97 1.89
CA LYS A 19 20.75 1.89 1.51
C LYS A 19 20.93 2.14 0.02
N THR A 20 20.22 1.43 -0.86
CA THR A 20 20.45 1.47 -2.32
C THR A 20 19.13 1.49 -3.07
N ILE A 21 19.10 2.04 -4.29
CA ILE A 21 17.90 2.03 -5.15
C ILE A 21 17.34 0.60 -5.31
N LYS A 22 18.22 -0.41 -5.40
CA LYS A 22 17.80 -1.82 -5.49
C LYS A 22 17.01 -2.27 -4.24
N HIS A 23 17.52 -1.99 -3.04
CA HIS A 23 16.83 -2.36 -1.79
C HIS A 23 15.55 -1.55 -1.57
N ILE A 24 15.59 -0.26 -1.88
CA ILE A 24 14.42 0.63 -1.80
C ILE A 24 13.32 0.09 -2.72
N LYS A 25 13.63 -0.21 -3.98
CA LYS A 25 12.71 -0.82 -4.95
C LYS A 25 12.07 -2.12 -4.45
N GLN A 26 12.85 -3.00 -3.82
CA GLN A 26 12.32 -4.26 -3.29
C GLN A 26 11.28 -4.03 -2.18
N THR A 27 11.45 -2.96 -1.40
CA THR A 27 10.60 -2.65 -0.24
C THR A 27 9.40 -1.81 -0.65
N SER A 28 9.62 -0.68 -1.33
CA SER A 28 8.58 0.26 -1.76
C SER A 28 7.71 -0.27 -2.91
N ARG A 29 8.27 -1.15 -3.74
CA ARG A 29 7.67 -1.70 -4.98
C ARG A 29 7.39 -0.68 -6.07
N LEU A 30 7.97 0.51 -5.96
CA LEU A 30 7.90 1.54 -6.98
C LEU A 30 8.89 1.26 -8.10
N ASP A 31 8.68 1.89 -9.26
CA ASP A 31 9.64 1.76 -10.34
C ASP A 31 10.90 2.59 -10.08
N LYS A 32 11.95 2.37 -10.88
CA LYS A 32 13.24 3.03 -10.65
C LYS A 32 13.16 4.54 -10.87
N LYS A 33 12.47 5.00 -11.91
CA LYS A 33 12.40 6.43 -12.27
C LYS A 33 11.62 7.21 -11.23
N GLU A 34 10.55 6.62 -10.72
CA GLU A 34 9.74 7.16 -9.65
C GLU A 34 10.55 7.28 -8.35
N ILE A 35 11.27 6.21 -7.96
CA ILE A 35 12.18 6.24 -6.80
C ILE A 35 13.23 7.33 -6.94
N GLU A 36 13.84 7.50 -8.11
CA GLU A 36 14.86 8.53 -8.33
C GLU A 36 14.33 9.94 -8.10
N LYS A 37 13.11 10.25 -8.59
CA LYS A 37 12.46 11.55 -8.35
C LYS A 37 12.16 11.79 -6.88
N ILE A 38 11.65 10.76 -6.19
CA ILE A 38 11.34 10.85 -4.76
C ILE A 38 12.62 11.03 -3.94
N LEU A 39 13.70 10.33 -4.28
CA LEU A 39 14.99 10.46 -3.61
C LEU A 39 15.56 11.89 -3.76
N GLU A 40 15.48 12.47 -4.95
CA GLU A 40 15.89 13.87 -5.17
C GLU A 40 15.07 14.84 -4.31
N PHE A 41 13.75 14.63 -4.22
CA PHE A 41 12.88 15.43 -3.36
C PHE A 41 13.19 15.27 -1.88
N LEU A 42 13.37 14.04 -1.39
CA LEU A 42 13.68 13.75 0.02
C LEU A 42 15.04 14.30 0.44
N ASP A 43 16.03 14.27 -0.46
CA ASP A 43 17.38 14.82 -0.22
C ASP A 43 17.34 16.36 -0.16
N ARG A 44 16.64 17.01 -1.12
CA ARG A 44 16.40 18.46 -1.09
C ARG A 44 15.60 18.94 0.13
N SER A 45 14.80 18.05 0.69
CA SER A 45 13.98 18.32 1.88
C SER A 45 14.68 17.91 3.17
N GLU A 46 15.97 17.55 3.11
CA GLU A 46 16.83 17.19 4.24
C GLU A 46 16.32 15.99 5.06
N PHE A 47 15.45 15.15 4.49
CA PHE A 47 14.98 13.91 5.14
C PHE A 47 15.94 12.74 4.94
N ILE A 48 16.78 12.79 3.92
CA ILE A 48 17.83 11.81 3.66
C ILE A 48 19.12 12.52 3.27
N SER A 49 20.22 11.76 3.27
CA SER A 49 21.47 12.16 2.64
C SER A 49 21.84 11.14 1.57
N ALA A 50 22.18 11.63 0.37
CA ALA A 50 22.78 10.83 -0.69
C ALA A 50 24.32 10.97 -0.72
N VAL A 51 25.03 9.85 -0.79
CA VAL A 51 26.50 9.82 -0.92
C VAL A 51 26.91 8.95 -2.09
N GLU A 52 27.85 9.44 -2.90
CA GLU A 52 28.46 8.65 -3.97
C GLU A 52 29.50 7.69 -3.40
N GLY A 53 29.51 6.46 -3.88
CA GLY A 53 30.51 5.45 -3.54
C GLY A 53 30.75 4.48 -4.68
N LYS A 54 31.57 3.45 -4.41
CA LYS A 54 31.83 2.36 -5.37
C LYS A 54 30.98 1.13 -5.04
N GLY A 55 30.43 0.51 -6.07
CA GLY A 55 29.77 -0.80 -6.02
C GLY A 55 30.80 -1.95 -6.04
N MET A 56 30.30 -3.18 -5.93
CA MET A 56 31.15 -4.38 -5.84
C MET A 56 32.03 -4.64 -7.08
N TRP A 57 31.75 -4.00 -8.22
CA TRP A 57 32.55 -4.09 -9.44
C TRP A 57 33.23 -2.77 -9.81
N GLY A 58 33.37 -1.85 -8.84
CA GLY A 58 34.03 -0.56 -9.05
C GLY A 58 33.19 0.50 -9.75
N GLN A 59 31.96 0.19 -10.16
CA GLN A 59 31.02 1.16 -10.73
C GLN A 59 30.56 2.18 -9.68
N THR A 60 30.37 3.43 -10.09
CA THR A 60 29.74 4.45 -9.26
C THR A 60 28.34 4.00 -8.82
N GLN A 61 28.02 4.18 -7.54
CA GLN A 61 26.73 3.87 -6.95
C GLN A 61 26.38 4.88 -5.85
N PHE A 62 25.11 5.29 -5.78
CA PHE A 62 24.60 6.12 -4.69
C PHE A 62 24.14 5.27 -3.50
N TYR A 63 24.47 5.75 -2.31
CA TYR A 63 24.04 5.22 -1.03
C TYR A 63 23.21 6.26 -0.29
N PHE A 64 22.14 5.80 0.34
CA PHE A 64 21.17 6.66 1.03
C PHE A 64 21.12 6.31 2.52
N ALA A 65 21.04 7.33 3.36
CA ALA A 65 20.81 7.21 4.79
C ALA A 65 19.74 8.23 5.22
N PRO A 66 18.90 7.90 6.21
CA PRO A 66 17.96 8.88 6.75
C PRO A 66 18.73 9.91 7.59
N THR A 67 18.22 11.14 7.62
CA THR A 67 18.60 12.12 8.65
C THR A 67 17.81 11.86 9.93
N ASP A 68 18.13 12.60 11.00
CA ASP A 68 17.35 12.57 12.24
C ASP A 68 15.90 13.03 11.99
N ASP A 69 15.73 14.08 11.17
CA ASP A 69 14.41 14.59 10.79
C ASP A 69 13.62 13.60 9.93
N GLY A 70 14.30 12.90 8.99
CA GLY A 70 13.67 11.85 8.20
C GLY A 70 13.20 10.67 9.06
N SER A 71 14.02 10.28 10.05
CA SER A 71 13.68 9.22 11.00
C SER A 71 12.49 9.62 11.88
N LYS A 72 12.53 10.83 12.45
CA LYS A 72 11.45 11.40 13.25
C LYS A 72 10.15 11.50 12.46
N LYS A 73 10.20 11.91 11.19
CA LYS A 73 9.01 12.01 10.33
C LYS A 73 8.34 10.65 10.12
N VAL A 74 9.12 9.58 9.98
CA VAL A 74 8.60 8.20 9.88
C VAL A 74 7.96 7.76 11.20
N ASP A 75 8.59 8.06 12.34
CA ASP A 75 8.05 7.72 13.66
C ASP A 75 6.71 8.42 13.93
N GLU A 76 6.61 9.72 13.62
CA GLU A 76 5.37 10.49 13.71
C GLU A 76 4.26 9.89 12.83
N TYR A 77 4.61 9.48 11.60
CA TYR A 77 3.67 8.83 10.70
C TYR A 77 3.20 7.47 11.24
N ILE A 78 4.10 6.69 11.83
CA ILE A 78 3.77 5.41 12.47
C ILE A 78 2.80 5.61 13.64
N GLU A 79 3.02 6.61 14.49
CA GLU A 79 2.11 6.92 15.60
C GLU A 79 0.73 7.39 15.09
N HIS A 80 0.71 8.19 14.03
CA HIS A 80 -0.54 8.53 13.34
C HIS A 80 -1.29 7.29 12.84
N LEU A 81 -0.61 6.37 12.15
CA LEU A 81 -1.22 5.11 11.68
C LEU A 81 -1.75 4.25 12.84
N LYS A 82 -1.06 4.19 13.98
CA LYS A 82 -1.55 3.48 15.18
C LYS A 82 -2.81 4.13 15.73
N SER A 83 -2.89 5.46 15.76
CA SER A 83 -4.09 6.20 16.15
C SER A 83 -5.26 5.89 15.23
N GLU A 84 -5.07 5.97 13.91
CA GLU A 84 -6.15 5.70 12.96
C GLU A 84 -6.60 4.23 12.99
N TRP A 85 -5.70 3.30 13.31
CA TRP A 85 -6.08 1.90 13.48
C TRP A 85 -7.05 1.71 14.66
N LYS A 86 -6.86 2.43 15.76
CA LYS A 86 -7.80 2.41 16.90
C LYS A 86 -9.19 2.89 16.48
N LYS A 87 -9.27 3.99 15.72
CA LYS A 87 -10.54 4.51 15.17
C LYS A 87 -11.24 3.49 14.27
N ILE A 88 -10.49 2.82 13.38
CA ILE A 88 -11.03 1.76 12.51
C ILE A 88 -11.62 0.61 13.35
N ILE A 89 -10.92 0.21 14.40
CA ILE A 89 -11.41 -0.83 15.32
C ILE A 89 -12.68 -0.37 16.03
N GLU A 90 -12.73 0.86 16.53
CA GLU A 90 -13.93 1.42 17.19
C GLU A 90 -15.14 1.42 16.25
N PHE A 91 -14.98 1.88 15.00
CA PHE A 91 -16.07 1.80 14.02
C PHE A 91 -16.56 0.37 13.78
N ALA A 92 -15.62 -0.59 13.71
CA ALA A 92 -15.93 -1.99 13.49
C ALA A 92 -16.63 -2.64 14.69
N THR A 93 -16.18 -2.36 15.92
CA THR A 93 -16.75 -2.93 17.15
C THR A 93 -18.10 -2.31 17.49
N ASP A 94 -18.31 -1.03 17.17
CA ASP A 94 -19.57 -0.32 17.39
C ASP A 94 -20.63 -0.62 16.32
N GLY A 95 -20.31 -1.44 15.31
CA GLY A 95 -21.22 -1.75 14.21
C GLY A 95 -21.50 -0.57 13.26
N LYS A 96 -20.66 0.47 13.26
CA LYS A 96 -20.80 1.69 12.46
C LYS A 96 -20.29 1.49 11.03
N ARG A 97 -20.90 0.55 10.30
CA ARG A 97 -20.42 0.09 8.98
C ARG A 97 -20.36 1.20 7.93
N GLU A 98 -21.40 2.01 7.83
CA GLU A 98 -21.51 3.11 6.86
C GLU A 98 -20.43 4.18 7.10
N GLN A 99 -20.25 4.60 8.36
CA GLN A 99 -19.21 5.56 8.74
C GLN A 99 -17.81 5.01 8.47
N LEU A 100 -17.59 3.71 8.71
CA LEU A 100 -16.33 3.06 8.37
C LEU A 100 -16.07 3.09 6.86
N ASP A 101 -17.08 2.80 6.04
CA ASP A 101 -16.94 2.77 4.59
C ASP A 101 -16.65 4.18 4.04
N ASP A 102 -17.38 5.21 4.47
CA ASP A 102 -17.13 6.61 4.08
C ASP A 102 -15.73 7.07 4.49
N TYR A 103 -15.31 6.74 5.71
CA TYR A 103 -13.98 7.04 6.22
C TYR A 103 -12.90 6.35 5.37
N MET A 104 -13.12 5.11 4.96
CA MET A 104 -12.16 4.40 4.09
C MET A 104 -12.09 4.97 2.68
N VAL A 105 -13.19 5.46 2.11
CA VAL A 105 -13.17 6.15 0.81
C VAL A 105 -12.29 7.40 0.86
N GLN A 106 -12.40 8.17 1.95
CA GLN A 106 -11.58 9.36 2.17
C GLN A 106 -10.10 9.01 2.44
N HIS A 107 -9.85 7.85 3.04
CA HIS A 107 -8.52 7.40 3.48
C HIS A 107 -8.07 6.10 2.80
N LYS A 108 -8.28 5.99 1.48
CA LYS A 108 -8.11 4.76 0.69
C LYS A 108 -6.80 3.98 0.90
N PHE A 109 -5.68 4.68 1.12
CA PHE A 109 -4.36 4.03 1.30
C PHE A 109 -4.00 3.71 2.76
N LEU A 110 -4.81 4.12 3.72
CA LEU A 110 -4.48 4.07 5.15
C LEU A 110 -4.13 2.66 5.63
N VAL A 111 -5.00 1.68 5.35
CA VAL A 111 -4.76 0.28 5.73
C VAL A 111 -3.60 -0.34 4.95
N ASN A 112 -3.38 0.07 3.70
CA ASN A 112 -2.21 -0.36 2.93
C ASN A 112 -0.91 0.14 3.59
N MET A 113 -0.89 1.38 4.10
CA MET A 113 0.25 1.94 4.83
C MET A 113 0.45 1.29 6.20
N MET A 114 -0.62 0.94 6.91
CA MET A 114 -0.53 0.14 8.14
C MET A 114 0.09 -1.24 7.90
N LEU A 115 -0.24 -1.89 6.78
CA LEU A 115 0.37 -3.16 6.37
C LEU A 115 1.84 -2.98 6.00
N TYR A 116 2.17 -1.88 5.30
CA TYR A 116 3.54 -1.54 4.90
C TYR A 116 4.46 -1.35 6.12
N PHE A 117 4.03 -0.52 7.07
CA PHE A 117 4.73 -0.25 8.32
C PHE A 117 4.55 -1.32 9.40
N LYS A 118 3.88 -2.44 9.08
CA LYS A 118 3.65 -3.58 9.98
C LYS A 118 2.88 -3.23 11.27
N ILE A 119 2.07 -2.19 11.24
CA ILE A 119 1.14 -1.81 12.34
C ILE A 119 0.04 -2.88 12.47
N VAL A 120 -0.40 -3.42 11.33
CA VAL A 120 -1.34 -4.54 11.25
C VAL A 120 -0.79 -5.59 10.29
N ASN A 121 -1.34 -6.80 10.35
CA ASN A 121 -1.04 -7.87 9.40
C ASN A 121 -2.32 -8.48 8.81
N LEU A 122 -2.19 -9.15 7.66
CA LEU A 122 -3.31 -9.77 6.96
C LEU A 122 -4.07 -10.83 7.79
N PRO A 123 -3.41 -11.64 8.66
CA PRO A 123 -4.10 -12.51 9.59
C PRO A 123 -5.01 -11.76 10.58
N ALA A 124 -4.53 -10.68 11.19
CA ALA A 124 -5.31 -9.86 12.13
C ALA A 124 -6.54 -9.25 11.45
N LEU A 125 -6.38 -8.67 10.26
CA LEU A 125 -7.50 -8.19 9.45
C LEU A 125 -8.50 -9.31 9.12
N GLY A 126 -8.01 -10.53 8.89
CA GLY A 126 -8.86 -11.70 8.63
C GLY A 126 -9.73 -12.08 9.82
N ARG A 127 -9.16 -12.14 11.02
CA ARG A 127 -9.91 -12.49 12.24
C ARG A 127 -11.02 -11.50 12.57
N LEU A 128 -10.84 -10.23 12.20
CA LEU A 128 -11.81 -9.16 12.43
C LEU A 128 -12.79 -8.98 11.26
N ASN A 129 -12.72 -9.82 10.21
CA ASN A 129 -13.45 -9.64 8.96
C ASN A 129 -13.18 -8.29 8.25
N LEU A 130 -12.13 -7.57 8.62
CA LEU A 130 -11.73 -6.26 8.09
C LEU A 130 -10.85 -6.34 6.84
N ARG A 131 -10.87 -7.51 6.18
CA ARG A 131 -10.06 -7.69 4.98
C ARG A 131 -10.46 -6.71 3.90
N PHE A 132 -11.73 -6.41 3.72
CA PHE A 132 -12.22 -5.51 2.67
C PHE A 132 -11.60 -4.11 2.70
N LEU A 133 -11.10 -3.62 3.85
CA LEU A 133 -10.48 -2.30 3.98
C LEU A 133 -9.17 -2.09 3.18
N VAL A 134 -8.61 -3.15 2.59
CA VAL A 134 -7.39 -3.05 1.78
C VAL A 134 -7.77 -2.64 0.37
N GLU A 135 -7.31 -1.48 -0.10
CA GLU A 135 -7.61 -0.90 -1.41
C GLU A 135 -7.44 -1.92 -2.56
N GLY A 136 -6.38 -2.74 -2.49
CA GLY A 136 -6.08 -3.75 -3.50
C GLY A 136 -7.04 -4.94 -3.56
N LYS A 137 -8.04 -5.03 -2.68
CA LYS A 137 -9.10 -6.05 -2.75
C LYS A 137 -10.30 -5.60 -3.56
N HIS A 138 -10.45 -4.30 -3.78
CA HIS A 138 -11.44 -3.73 -4.70
C HIS A 138 -10.94 -3.68 -6.15
N LEU A 139 -9.76 -4.24 -6.45
CA LEU A 139 -9.12 -4.27 -7.78
C LEU A 139 -9.02 -5.71 -8.36
N CYS A 140 -9.22 -5.90 -9.67
CA CYS A 140 -9.23 -7.23 -10.31
C CYS A 140 -7.81 -7.70 -10.68
N TYR A 141 -7.63 -8.96 -11.07
CA TYR A 141 -6.33 -9.51 -11.52
C TYR A 141 -5.63 -8.66 -12.60
N LYS A 142 -6.39 -8.04 -13.50
CA LYS A 142 -5.88 -7.15 -14.56
C LYS A 142 -5.35 -5.81 -14.01
N CYS A 143 -5.99 -5.27 -12.97
CA CYS A 143 -5.59 -4.03 -12.29
C CYS A 143 -4.52 -4.24 -11.20
N LYS A 144 -4.22 -5.50 -10.83
CA LYS A 144 -3.22 -5.87 -9.81
C LYS A 144 -1.76 -5.90 -10.32
N LYS A 145 -1.49 -5.49 -11.56
CA LYS A 145 -0.15 -5.51 -12.16
C LYS A 145 0.87 -4.66 -11.37
N GLU A 146 0.38 -3.72 -10.54
CA GLU A 146 1.21 -2.79 -9.74
C GLU A 146 1.25 -3.13 -8.23
N LEU A 147 0.35 -3.98 -7.70
CA LEU A 147 0.20 -4.17 -6.23
C LEU A 147 0.78 -5.49 -5.67
N GLY A 148 1.18 -6.43 -6.53
CA GLY A 148 1.88 -7.66 -6.15
C GLY A 148 1.14 -8.52 -5.10
N ARG A 149 1.85 -9.01 -4.07
CA ARG A 149 1.36 -10.06 -3.13
C ARG A 149 0.21 -9.67 -2.18
N PHE A 150 -0.20 -8.41 -2.11
CA PHE A 150 -1.14 -7.92 -1.08
C PHE A 150 -2.61 -8.04 -1.47
N ALA A 151 -2.87 -8.47 -2.69
CA ALA A 151 -4.18 -8.39 -3.29
C ALA A 151 -4.96 -9.70 -3.11
N LEU A 152 -5.78 -9.80 -2.05
CA LEU A 152 -6.74 -10.91 -1.90
C LEU A 152 -7.84 -10.81 -2.96
N LYS A 153 -8.44 -11.94 -3.29
CA LYS A 153 -9.24 -12.12 -4.50
C LYS A 153 -10.71 -12.53 -4.15
N PHE A 154 -11.72 -11.96 -4.82
CA PHE A 154 -13.18 -12.27 -4.79
C PHE A 154 -13.63 -13.45 -5.68
N SER A 155 -14.16 -14.55 -5.15
CA SER A 155 -14.33 -15.78 -5.94
C SER A 155 -15.56 -15.81 -6.88
N VAL A 156 -15.56 -16.70 -7.87
CA VAL A 156 -16.77 -17.02 -8.69
C VAL A 156 -17.97 -17.47 -7.88
N SER A 157 -17.75 -18.05 -6.68
CA SER A 157 -18.84 -18.40 -5.77
C SER A 157 -19.64 -17.16 -5.34
N ASP A 158 -18.96 -16.04 -5.14
CA ASP A 158 -19.56 -14.78 -4.71
C ASP A 158 -20.40 -14.13 -5.83
N CYS A 159 -19.94 -14.29 -7.08
CA CYS A 159 -20.65 -13.86 -8.29
C CYS A 159 -21.96 -14.65 -8.52
N ARG A 160 -21.93 -15.97 -8.30
CA ARG A 160 -23.10 -16.85 -8.47
C ARG A 160 -24.20 -16.58 -7.44
N LYS A 161 -23.83 -16.30 -6.17
CA LYS A 161 -24.79 -15.97 -5.10
C LYS A 161 -25.62 -14.71 -5.38
N ARG A 162 -25.17 -13.84 -6.28
CA ARG A 162 -25.81 -12.55 -6.60
C ARG A 162 -26.53 -12.52 -7.95
N GLY A 163 -26.59 -13.64 -8.68
CA GLY A 163 -27.42 -13.77 -9.90
C GLY A 163 -26.92 -13.03 -11.15
N LEU A 164 -25.61 -12.76 -11.24
CA LEU A 164 -25.03 -11.92 -12.30
C LEU A 164 -24.52 -12.74 -13.49
N LYS A 165 -24.52 -12.12 -14.68
CA LYS A 165 -24.04 -12.76 -15.92
C LYS A 165 -22.51 -12.80 -15.95
N MET A 166 -21.95 -14.00 -16.12
CA MET A 166 -20.49 -14.21 -16.10
C MET A 166 -19.82 -13.80 -17.41
N PRO A 167 -18.70 -13.05 -17.36
CA PRO A 167 -17.89 -12.77 -18.54
C PRO A 167 -17.37 -14.06 -19.20
N LYS A 168 -17.30 -14.08 -20.54
CA LYS A 168 -16.70 -15.20 -21.26
C LYS A 168 -15.23 -15.37 -20.87
N GLY A 169 -14.87 -16.58 -20.43
CA GLY A 169 -13.50 -16.93 -20.04
C GLY A 169 -13.20 -16.81 -18.53
N LEU A 170 -14.18 -16.42 -17.70
CA LEU A 170 -14.03 -16.43 -16.24
C LEU A 170 -14.14 -17.87 -15.70
N THR A 171 -13.10 -18.36 -15.03
CA THR A 171 -13.05 -19.69 -14.40
C THR A 171 -13.37 -19.59 -12.91
N THR A 172 -13.74 -20.69 -12.27
CA THR A 172 -14.12 -20.75 -10.83
C THR A 172 -13.06 -20.25 -9.84
N HIS A 173 -11.86 -19.95 -10.32
CA HIS A 173 -10.72 -19.48 -9.55
C HIS A 173 -10.37 -18.01 -9.81
N ASP A 174 -11.17 -17.32 -10.61
CA ASP A 174 -10.94 -15.93 -11.00
C ASP A 174 -11.75 -14.96 -10.14
N ASP A 175 -11.20 -13.75 -9.99
CA ASP A 175 -11.71 -12.79 -9.05
C ASP A 175 -11.84 -11.36 -9.60
N LEU A 176 -13.00 -10.74 -9.35
CA LEU A 176 -13.41 -9.43 -9.86
C LEU A 176 -13.43 -8.35 -8.75
N CYS A 177 -13.65 -7.11 -9.14
CA CYS A 177 -13.44 -5.91 -8.34
C CYS A 177 -14.61 -4.95 -8.50
N ALA A 178 -14.83 -4.03 -7.58
CA ALA A 178 -16.04 -3.18 -7.57
C ALA A 178 -16.19 -2.41 -8.89
N ASP A 179 -15.14 -1.73 -9.35
CA ASP A 179 -15.20 -0.96 -10.60
C ASP A 179 -15.35 -1.84 -11.87
N CYS A 180 -14.75 -3.03 -11.88
CA CYS A 180 -14.90 -4.00 -12.98
C CYS A 180 -16.25 -4.71 -12.96
N PHE A 181 -16.94 -4.70 -11.81
CA PHE A 181 -18.27 -5.24 -11.60
C PHE A 181 -19.32 -4.21 -12.03
N ASP A 182 -19.11 -2.93 -11.71
CA ASP A 182 -20.00 -1.81 -12.07
C ASP A 182 -19.94 -1.46 -13.57
N GLY A 183 -18.85 -1.82 -14.26
CA GLY A 183 -18.71 -1.69 -15.72
C GLY A 183 -19.29 -2.86 -16.54
N LEU A 184 -19.87 -3.88 -15.91
CA LEU A 184 -20.55 -4.96 -16.63
C LEU A 184 -21.90 -4.45 -17.14
N SER A 185 -22.12 -4.53 -18.45
CA SER A 185 -23.43 -4.18 -19.01
C SER A 185 -24.51 -5.06 -18.40
N VAL A 186 -25.45 -4.42 -17.71
CA VAL A 186 -26.74 -5.04 -17.38
C VAL A 186 -27.47 -5.31 -18.69
N GLY A 187 -27.89 -6.57 -18.87
CA GLY A 187 -28.89 -6.95 -19.86
C GLY A 187 -30.22 -7.06 -19.18
#